data_AF-A0A2Z6MVQ9-F1
#
_entry.id   AF-A0A2Z6MVQ9-F1
#
_cell.length_a   1.000
_cell.length_b   1.000
_cell.length_c   1.000
_cell.angle_alpha   90.00
_cell.angle_beta   90.00
_cell.angle_gamma   90.00
#
_symmetry.space_group_name_H-M   'P 1'
#
loop_
_entity.id
_entity.type
_entity.pdbx_description
1 polymer ?
#
loop_
_entity_poly.entity_id
_entity_poly.type
_entity_poly.pdbx_seq_one_letter_code
_entity_poly.pdbx_strand_id
1 'polypeptide(L)'
;MEKFDKPTYKSKNVIGKLFREIQGISTKDGPIKSFTDEVAKQSYDRDMELKGFMDYVDDAFYHKTNYDYKFGNLMDYYGIKTESEILSGNIMKMSKSFTKKRDADAITMAVKSLRKEARSWFNDGGTGLV
;
A
#
# COMPACT_ATOMS: atom_id res chain seq x y z
N MET A 1 9.56 -18.77 19.83
CA MET A 1 10.04 -17.89 20.90
C MET A 1 11.54 -18.08 21.02
N GLU A 2 12.32 -17.04 20.72
CA GLU A 2 13.75 -17.00 21.01
C GLU A 2 13.93 -17.18 22.53
N LYS A 3 14.74 -18.16 22.93
CA LYS A 3 15.05 -18.40 24.35
C LYS A 3 16.30 -17.61 24.68
N PHE A 4 16.13 -16.47 25.35
CA PHE A 4 17.20 -15.52 25.69
C PHE A 4 18.30 -16.11 26.59
N ASP A 5 18.03 -17.22 27.28
CA ASP A 5 18.98 -17.88 28.20
C ASP A 5 19.98 -18.84 27.53
N LYS A 6 19.96 -19.01 26.20
CA LYS A 6 20.87 -19.94 25.51
C LYS A 6 21.84 -19.19 24.60
N PRO A 7 23.14 -19.57 24.56
CA PRO A 7 24.06 -18.99 23.60
C PRO A 7 23.63 -19.31 22.17
N THR A 8 23.29 -18.29 21.40
CA THR A 8 22.90 -18.43 20.00
C THR A 8 24.12 -18.74 19.13
N TYR A 9 24.07 -19.85 18.39
CA TYR A 9 25.14 -20.25 17.47
C TYR A 9 25.37 -19.19 16.38
N LYS A 10 26.59 -18.64 16.32
CA LYS A 10 26.99 -17.66 15.28
C LYS A 10 27.52 -18.39 14.05
N SER A 11 26.62 -18.69 13.11
CA SER A 11 27.00 -19.26 11.81
C SER A 11 27.95 -18.34 11.04
N LYS A 12 29.04 -18.90 10.49
CA LYS A 12 30.03 -18.21 9.63
C LYS A 12 29.62 -18.18 8.15
N ASN A 13 28.58 -18.93 7.76
CA ASN A 13 28.10 -19.02 6.38
C ASN A 13 27.42 -17.72 5.94
N VAL A 14 27.32 -17.51 4.62
CA VAL A 14 26.74 -16.31 4.00
C VAL A 14 25.34 -16.02 4.54
N ILE A 15 24.47 -17.03 4.63
CA ILE A 15 23.11 -16.89 5.18
C ILE A 15 23.12 -16.41 6.63
N GLY A 16 24.06 -16.89 7.44
CA GLY A 16 24.19 -16.49 8.84
C GLY A 16 24.69 -15.05 9.01
N LYS A 17 25.54 -14.57 8.10
CA LYS A 17 25.98 -13.17 8.05
C LYS A 17 24.81 -12.26 7.65
N LEU A 18 24.12 -12.62 6.56
CA LEU A 18 22.97 -11.88 6.05
C LEU A 18 21.85 -11.77 7.10
N PHE A 19 21.54 -12.87 7.79
CA PHE A 19 20.54 -12.87 8.86
C PHE A 19 20.87 -11.87 9.98
N ARG A 20 22.15 -11.77 10.38
CA ARG A 20 22.58 -10.82 11.42
C ARG A 20 22.56 -9.36 10.95
N GLU A 21 22.93 -9.12 9.70
CA GLU A 21 22.83 -7.78 9.09
C GLU A 21 21.37 -7.33 9.01
N ILE A 22 20.47 -8.21 8.56
CA ILE A 22 19.03 -7.91 8.47
C ILE A 22 18.38 -7.77 9.85
N GLN A 23 18.79 -8.57 10.85
CA GLN A 23 18.31 -8.43 12.23
C GLN A 23 18.63 -7.05 12.83
N GLY A 24 19.81 -6.48 12.53
CA GLY A 24 20.20 -5.14 12.99
C GLY A 24 19.44 -4.01 12.30
N ILE A 25 18.88 -4.26 11.12
CA ILE A 25 18.03 -3.31 10.38
C ILE A 25 16.60 -3.27 10.95
N SER A 26 16.28 -4.17 11.91
CA SER A 26 15.00 -4.28 12.63
C SER A 26 13.81 -3.70 11.88
N THR A 27 13.37 -4.44 10.87
CA THR A 27 12.11 -4.27 10.15
C THR A 27 10.87 -4.55 11.00
N LYS A 28 10.99 -4.53 12.34
CA LYS A 28 9.81 -4.57 13.21
C LYS A 28 8.92 -3.35 12.99
N ASP A 29 9.55 -2.21 12.65
CA ASP A 29 8.93 -0.95 12.22
C ASP A 29 9.88 -0.17 11.28
N GLY A 30 10.59 -0.87 10.39
CA GLY A 30 11.65 -0.25 9.56
C GLY A 30 11.16 1.07 8.92
N PRO A 31 11.99 2.12 8.84
CA PRO A 31 11.54 3.43 8.42
C PRO A 31 11.33 3.37 6.90
N ILE A 32 10.17 2.90 6.48
CA ILE A 32 9.49 3.61 5.40
C ILE A 32 9.35 5.01 6.00
N LYS A 33 10.31 5.89 5.71
CA LYS A 33 10.16 7.31 6.03
C LYS A 33 8.77 7.63 5.53
N SER A 34 7.88 7.97 6.46
CA SER A 34 6.54 8.38 6.09
C SER A 34 6.71 9.45 5.03
N PHE A 35 5.98 9.31 3.93
CA PHE A 35 6.02 10.29 2.87
C PHE A 35 5.35 11.55 3.42
N THR A 36 6.13 12.41 4.07
CA THR A 36 5.68 13.64 4.69
C THR A 36 5.54 14.74 3.64
N ASP A 37 4.78 15.77 3.96
CA ASP A 37 4.62 16.96 3.11
C ASP A 37 5.97 17.60 2.74
N GLU A 38 6.94 17.61 3.67
CA GLU A 38 8.29 18.10 3.42
C GLU A 38 9.01 17.28 2.34
N VAL A 39 8.92 15.95 2.42
CA VAL A 39 9.50 15.03 1.41
C VAL A 39 8.80 15.19 0.07
N ALA A 40 7.48 15.38 0.07
CA ALA A 40 6.70 15.62 -1.15
C ALA A 40 7.16 16.90 -1.85
N LYS A 41 7.33 18.00 -1.11
CA LYS A 41 7.82 19.29 -1.64
C LYS A 41 9.24 19.20 -2.19
N GLN A 42 10.11 18.44 -1.54
CA GLN A 42 11.49 18.24 -2.01
C GLN A 42 11.58 17.37 -3.27
N SER A 43 10.67 16.41 -3.41
CA SER A 43 10.66 15.43 -4.51
C SER A 43 9.83 15.87 -5.71
N TYR A 44 9.18 17.04 -5.63
CA TYR A 44 8.33 17.54 -6.69
C TYR A 44 9.16 18.00 -7.90
N ASP A 45 8.92 17.37 -9.05
CA ASP A 45 9.59 17.68 -10.31
C ASP A 45 8.75 18.70 -11.10
N ARG A 46 9.27 19.92 -11.21
CA ARG A 46 8.62 21.01 -11.94
C ARG A 46 8.59 20.77 -13.45
N ASP A 47 9.50 19.93 -13.97
CA ASP A 47 9.54 19.63 -15.40
C ASP A 47 8.36 18.73 -15.83
N MET A 48 7.64 18.13 -14.86
CA MET A 48 6.40 17.38 -15.09
C MET A 48 5.13 18.26 -15.09
N GLU A 49 5.24 19.57 -14.87
CA GLU A 49 4.07 20.47 -14.90
C GLU A 49 3.53 20.66 -16.33
N LEU A 50 2.26 20.32 -16.54
CA LEU A 50 1.57 20.57 -17.80
C LEU A 50 0.78 21.90 -17.71
N LYS A 51 0.87 22.76 -18.72
CA LYS A 51 0.06 23.99 -18.76
C LYS A 51 -1.44 23.67 -18.62
N GLY A 52 -2.11 24.32 -17.66
CA GLY A 52 -3.54 24.12 -17.39
C GLY A 52 -3.86 22.99 -16.40
N PHE A 53 -2.85 22.37 -15.77
CA PHE A 53 -3.11 21.28 -14.81
C PHE A 53 -3.93 21.70 -13.59
N MET A 54 -3.87 22.99 -13.21
CA MET A 54 -4.56 23.52 -12.04
C MET A 54 -6.08 23.33 -12.12
N ASP A 55 -6.65 23.33 -13.32
CA ASP A 55 -8.09 23.14 -13.54
C ASP A 55 -8.56 21.73 -13.14
N TYR A 56 -7.64 20.76 -13.09
CA TYR A 56 -7.92 19.37 -12.74
C TYR A 56 -7.54 19.00 -11.30
N VAL A 57 -6.95 19.93 -10.54
CA VAL A 57 -6.44 19.64 -9.20
C VAL A 57 -7.59 19.29 -8.25
N ASP A 58 -8.67 20.05 -8.28
CA ASP A 58 -9.84 19.82 -7.42
C ASP A 58 -10.50 18.47 -7.71
N ASP A 59 -10.70 18.14 -9.00
CA ASP A 59 -11.24 16.85 -9.43
C ASP A 59 -10.32 15.70 -9.03
N ALA A 60 -9.01 15.87 -9.18
CA ALA A 60 -8.03 14.87 -8.76
C ALA A 60 -8.09 14.62 -7.25
N PHE A 61 -8.21 15.67 -6.42
CA PHE A 61 -8.38 15.53 -4.97
C PHE A 61 -9.70 14.85 -4.61
N TYR A 62 -10.79 15.19 -5.30
CA TYR A 62 -12.10 14.58 -5.09
C TYR A 62 -12.07 13.07 -5.38
N HIS A 63 -11.57 12.69 -6.55
CA HIS A 63 -11.48 11.28 -6.95
C HIS A 63 -10.53 10.49 -6.06
N LYS A 64 -9.37 11.06 -5.68
CA LYS A 64 -8.44 10.43 -4.74
C LYS A 64 -9.11 10.20 -3.38
N THR A 65 -9.75 11.21 -2.81
CA THR A 65 -10.42 11.09 -1.50
C THR A 65 -11.51 10.03 -1.51
N ASN A 66 -12.31 9.97 -2.58
CA ASN A 66 -13.34 8.95 -2.74
C ASN A 66 -12.74 7.54 -2.87
N TYR A 67 -11.63 7.40 -3.60
CA TYR A 67 -10.90 6.14 -3.70
C TYR A 67 -10.37 5.70 -2.33
N ASP A 68 -9.66 6.58 -1.63
CA ASP A 68 -9.06 6.32 -0.31
C ASP A 68 -10.13 5.90 0.69
N TYR A 69 -11.29 6.56 0.69
CA TYR A 69 -12.43 6.18 1.52
C TYR A 69 -12.94 4.77 1.23
N LYS A 70 -13.20 4.45 -0.05
CA LYS A 70 -13.71 3.12 -0.45
C LYS A 70 -12.70 2.02 -0.15
N PHE A 71 -11.43 2.30 -0.40
CA PHE A 71 -10.34 1.36 -0.18
C PHE A 71 -10.10 1.13 1.31
N GLY A 72 -10.12 2.18 2.13
CA GLY A 72 -10.07 2.10 3.59
C GLY A 72 -11.20 1.25 4.16
N ASN A 73 -12.44 1.48 3.71
CA ASN A 73 -13.58 0.65 4.12
C ASN A 73 -13.40 -0.83 3.78
N LEU A 74 -12.77 -1.14 2.64
CA LEU A 74 -12.47 -2.52 2.25
C LEU A 74 -11.42 -3.15 3.18
N MET A 75 -10.36 -2.41 3.50
CA MET A 75 -9.33 -2.85 4.44
C MET A 75 -9.91 -3.09 5.83
N ASP A 76 -10.73 -2.17 6.33
CA ASP A 76 -11.39 -2.26 7.63
C ASP A 76 -12.37 -3.43 7.69
N TYR A 77 -13.16 -3.63 6.63
CA TYR A 77 -14.11 -4.74 6.54
C TYR A 77 -13.43 -6.10 6.68
N TYR A 78 -12.31 -6.32 5.98
CA TYR A 78 -11.56 -7.58 6.05
C TYR A 78 -10.55 -7.64 7.21
N GLY A 79 -10.34 -6.52 7.91
CA GLY A 79 -9.36 -6.38 8.99
C GLY A 79 -7.91 -6.48 8.51
N ILE A 80 -7.63 -5.99 7.30
CA ILE A 80 -6.29 -5.95 6.70
C ILE A 80 -5.64 -4.62 7.08
N LYS A 81 -4.39 -4.66 7.57
CA LYS A 81 -3.73 -3.47 8.13
C LYS A 81 -2.96 -2.65 7.11
N THR A 82 -2.45 -3.28 6.05
CA THR A 82 -1.56 -2.60 5.10
C THR A 82 -2.09 -2.68 3.67
N GLU A 83 -1.95 -1.57 2.94
CA GLU A 83 -2.34 -1.46 1.53
C GLU A 83 -1.59 -2.49 0.66
N SER A 84 -0.30 -2.71 0.93
CA SER A 84 0.51 -3.68 0.20
C SER A 84 -0.05 -5.10 0.31
N GLU A 85 -0.60 -5.50 1.46
CA GLU A 85 -1.18 -6.84 1.64
C GLU A 85 -2.43 -7.06 0.77
N ILE A 86 -3.33 -6.09 0.76
CA ILE A 86 -4.59 -6.20 0.01
C ILE A 86 -4.35 -6.05 -1.51
N LEU A 87 -3.40 -5.20 -1.94
CA LEU A 87 -3.08 -5.04 -3.37
C LEU A 87 -2.29 -6.22 -3.94
N SER A 88 -1.38 -6.82 -3.14
CA SER A 88 -0.58 -7.97 -3.57
C SER A 88 -1.31 -9.31 -3.43
N GLY A 89 -2.40 -9.36 -2.65
CA GLY A 89 -3.11 -10.59 -2.29
C GLY A 89 -2.36 -11.47 -1.27
N ASN A 90 -1.17 -11.05 -0.81
CA ASN A 90 -0.38 -11.76 0.18
C ASN A 90 -0.71 -11.31 1.59
N ILE A 91 -1.93 -11.62 2.03
CA ILE A 91 -2.46 -11.19 3.32
C ILE A 91 -1.91 -12.09 4.43
N MET A 92 -1.22 -11.49 5.40
CA MET A 92 -0.63 -12.23 6.54
C MET A 92 -1.61 -12.39 7.70
N LYS A 93 -2.40 -11.33 7.98
CA LYS A 93 -3.38 -11.32 9.06
C LYS A 93 -4.72 -10.80 8.54
N MET A 94 -5.78 -11.51 8.87
CA MET A 94 -7.18 -11.12 8.65
C MET A 94 -7.93 -11.13 9.98
N SER A 95 -9.10 -10.53 10.02
CA SER A 95 -10.00 -10.69 11.17
C SER A 95 -10.39 -12.17 11.35
N LYS A 96 -10.76 -12.56 12.58
CA LYS A 96 -11.09 -13.96 12.91
C LYS A 96 -12.28 -14.52 12.11
N SER A 97 -13.10 -13.65 11.53
CA SER A 97 -14.28 -14.01 10.75
C SER A 97 -13.94 -14.43 9.32
N PHE A 98 -12.79 -14.01 8.79
CA PHE A 98 -12.38 -14.28 7.41
C PHE A 98 -11.25 -15.30 7.35
N THR A 99 -11.18 -16.04 6.25
CA THR A 99 -10.15 -17.03 6.01
C THR A 99 -9.61 -16.88 4.60
N LYS A 100 -8.29 -16.76 4.46
CA LYS A 100 -7.60 -16.63 3.16
C LYS A 100 -8.07 -17.65 2.12
N LYS A 101 -8.34 -18.89 2.51
CA LYS A 101 -8.76 -19.96 1.59
C LYS A 101 -10.15 -19.73 0.97
N ARG A 102 -11.05 -19.03 1.65
CA ARG A 102 -12.43 -18.80 1.19
C ARG A 102 -12.62 -17.39 0.64
N ASP A 103 -11.99 -16.40 1.28
CA ASP A 103 -12.29 -14.99 1.03
C ASP A 103 -11.26 -14.30 0.12
N ALA A 104 -10.13 -14.94 -0.20
CA ALA A 104 -9.10 -14.32 -1.05
C ALA A 104 -9.62 -13.94 -2.44
N ASP A 105 -10.46 -14.79 -3.05
CA ASP A 105 -11.04 -14.51 -4.36
C ASP A 105 -12.02 -13.33 -4.29
N ALA A 106 -12.84 -13.27 -3.23
CA ALA A 106 -13.77 -12.17 -3.00
C ALA A 106 -13.04 -10.84 -2.78
N ILE A 107 -11.97 -10.83 -1.97
CA ILE A 107 -11.12 -9.66 -1.76
C ILE A 107 -10.50 -9.20 -3.08
N THR A 108 -9.94 -10.14 -3.85
CA THR A 108 -9.31 -9.84 -5.14
C THR A 108 -10.33 -9.26 -6.13
N MET A 109 -11.54 -9.82 -6.18
CA MET A 109 -12.61 -9.28 -7.01
C MET A 109 -13.07 -7.90 -6.56
N ALA A 110 -13.19 -7.65 -5.26
CA ALA A 110 -13.57 -6.35 -4.71
C ALA A 110 -12.55 -5.26 -5.05
N VAL A 111 -11.25 -5.54 -4.84
CA VAL A 111 -10.16 -4.64 -5.24
C VAL A 111 -10.16 -4.40 -6.75
N LYS A 112 -10.35 -5.45 -7.55
CA LYS A 112 -10.42 -5.34 -9.02
C LYS A 112 -11.60 -4.48 -9.47
N SER A 113 -12.76 -4.64 -8.83
CA SER A 113 -13.96 -3.84 -9.08
C SER A 113 -13.69 -2.37 -8.76
N LEU A 114 -13.14 -2.07 -7.58
CA LEU A 114 -12.79 -0.71 -7.18
C LEU A 114 -11.80 -0.06 -8.14
N ARG A 115 -10.77 -0.80 -8.59
CA ARG A 115 -9.84 -0.31 -9.63
C ARG A 115 -10.53 -0.05 -10.97
N LYS A 116 -11.55 -0.83 -11.32
CA LYS A 116 -12.33 -0.62 -12.55
C LYS A 116 -13.18 0.64 -12.44
N GLU A 117 -13.84 0.83 -11.31
CA GLU A 117 -14.63 2.03 -11.01
C GLU A 117 -13.75 3.29 -11.00
N ALA A 118 -12.60 3.25 -10.33
CA ALA A 118 -11.68 4.38 -10.30
C ALA A 118 -11.21 4.77 -11.70
N ARG A 119 -10.98 3.79 -12.58
CA ARG A 119 -10.62 4.05 -14.00
C ARG A 119 -11.76 4.65 -14.81
N SER A 120 -13.02 4.31 -14.53
CA SER A 120 -14.14 4.89 -15.29
C SER A 120 -14.32 6.38 -15.02
N TRP A 121 -13.99 6.86 -13.82
CA TRP A 121 -14.04 8.29 -13.49
C TRP A 121 -13.23 9.17 -14.45
N PHE A 122 -12.12 8.64 -14.98
CA PHE A 122 -11.26 9.35 -15.93
C PHE A 122 -11.72 9.23 -17.39
N ASN A 123 -12.55 8.24 -17.71
CA ASN A 123 -13.02 8.02 -19.08
C ASN A 123 -14.27 8.84 -19.41
N ASP A 124 -15.08 9.16 -18.39
CA ASP A 124 -16.35 9.86 -18.58
C ASP A 124 -16.15 11.38 -18.86
N GLY A 125 -14.99 11.94 -18.53
CA GLY A 125 -14.64 13.35 -18.79
C GLY A 125 -14.12 13.65 -20.21
N GLY A 126 -13.98 12.64 -21.08
CA GLY A 126 -13.38 12.78 -22.41
C GLY A 126 -14.27 13.41 -23.50
N THR A 127 -15.49 13.83 -23.19
CA THR A 127 -16.47 14.35 -24.17
C THR A 127 -16.74 15.85 -24.10
N GLY A 128 -16.02 16.60 -23.27
CA GLY A 128 -16.15 18.05 -23.20
C GLY A 128 -14.85 18.75 -23.54
N LEU A 129 -14.54 18.88 -24.82
CA LEU A 129 -13.75 19.96 -25.46
C LEU A 129 -13.55 19.59 -26.95
N VAL A 130 -14.55 19.93 -27.77
CA VAL A 130 -14.43 20.17 -29.22
C VAL A 130 -14.79 21.63 -29.44
#